data_AF-A0A2D4GZT6-F1
#
_entry.id   AF-A0A2D4GZT6-F1
#
_cell.length_a   1.000
_cell.length_b   1.000
_cell.length_c   1.000
_cell.angle_alpha   90.00
_cell.angle_beta   90.00
_cell.angle_gamma   90.00
#
_symmetry.space_group_name_H-M   'P 1'
#
loop_
_entity.id
_entity.type
_entity.pdbx_description
1 polymer ?
#
loop_
_entity_poly.entity_id
_entity_poly.type
_entity_poly.pdbx_seq_one_letter_code
_entity_poly.pdbx_strand_id
1 'polypeptide(L)'
;SGMNLSPVARLKKTWSKVKTAKFDVLEHHMDPSSNFCNYRTALQGAAQRSQMAHSSREKIVIPVFNLFIKDIYFLHKIHTNHLPNGQINFKKFWEISRQIHDFVTWKQVECPFEKDRKIQSYLLTAPIYSEEALFIASFESEGPENHMEKDSWK
;
A
#
# COMPACT_ATOMS: atom_id res chain seq x y z
N SER A 1 1.80 -6.03 3.30
CA SER A 1 0.79 -7.10 3.21
C SER A 1 1.40 -8.46 2.93
N GLY A 2 2.34 -8.63 1.98
CA GLY A 2 2.90 -9.96 1.63
C GLY A 2 3.42 -10.80 2.80
N MET A 3 4.17 -10.18 3.73
CA MET A 3 4.67 -10.88 4.93
C MET A 3 3.55 -11.33 5.91
N ASN A 4 2.36 -10.73 5.80
CA ASN A 4 1.18 -11.08 6.61
C ASN A 4 0.25 -12.08 5.93
N LEU A 5 0.59 -12.58 4.74
CA LEU A 5 -0.15 -13.66 4.13
C LEU A 5 -0.06 -14.90 5.02
N SER A 6 -1.17 -15.61 5.18
CA SER A 6 -1.26 -16.85 5.97
C SER A 6 -0.11 -17.84 5.72
N PRO A 7 0.27 -18.18 4.47
CA PRO A 7 1.40 -19.10 4.21
C PRO A 7 2.77 -18.57 4.70
N VAL A 8 2.92 -17.26 4.90
CA VAL A 8 4.16 -16.67 5.45
C VAL A 8 4.06 -16.50 6.96
N ALA A 9 2.94 -15.98 7.48
CA ALA A 9 2.72 -15.70 8.90
C ALA A 9 2.72 -16.97 9.78
N ARG A 10 2.45 -18.14 9.19
CA ARG A 10 2.46 -19.42 9.89
C ARG A 10 3.86 -20.01 10.15
N LEU A 11 4.91 -19.50 9.49
CA LEU A 11 6.28 -20.01 9.58
C LEU A 11 6.94 -19.64 10.93
N LYS A 12 6.44 -20.17 12.05
CA LYS A 12 6.81 -19.74 13.41
C LYS A 12 8.28 -19.95 13.70
N LYS A 13 8.89 -21.03 13.21
CA LYS A 13 10.32 -21.30 13.41
C LYS A 13 11.18 -20.27 12.70
N THR A 14 10.80 -19.88 11.48
CA THR A 14 11.45 -18.80 10.75
C THR A 14 11.29 -17.46 11.46
N TRP A 15 10.06 -17.09 11.83
CA TRP A 15 9.78 -15.81 12.52
C TRP A 15 10.52 -15.67 13.85
N SER A 16 10.71 -16.75 14.61
CA SER A 16 11.48 -16.73 15.87
C SER A 16 12.95 -16.30 15.70
N LYS A 17 13.49 -16.35 14.48
CA LYS A 17 14.87 -15.97 14.15
C LYS A 17 14.97 -14.57 13.55
N VAL A 18 13.85 -13.92 13.24
CA VAL A 18 13.80 -12.62 12.57
C VAL A 18 13.65 -11.50 13.59
N LYS A 19 14.37 -10.39 13.40
CA LYS A 19 14.16 -9.16 14.18
C LYS A 19 12.97 -8.39 13.62
N THR A 20 11.86 -8.36 14.34
CA THR A 20 10.58 -7.79 13.84
C THR A 20 10.40 -6.30 14.10
N ALA A 21 11.21 -5.66 14.93
CA ALA A 21 10.96 -4.27 15.35
C ALA A 21 10.71 -3.26 14.21
N LYS A 22 11.43 -3.36 13.08
CA LYS A 22 11.18 -2.51 11.90
C LYS A 22 9.90 -2.89 11.16
N PHE A 23 9.57 -4.18 11.13
CA PHE A 23 8.35 -4.69 10.53
C PHE A 23 7.13 -4.19 11.31
N ASP A 24 7.16 -4.29 12.64
CA ASP A 24 6.09 -3.82 13.53
C ASP A 24 5.79 -2.32 13.34
N VAL A 25 6.83 -1.49 13.13
CA VAL A 25 6.68 -0.07 12.80
C VAL A 25 5.97 0.12 11.45
N LEU A 26 6.32 -0.68 10.43
CA LEU A 26 5.68 -0.60 9.11
C LEU A 26 4.20 -1.05 9.18
N GLU A 27 3.89 -2.07 9.98
CA GLU A 27 2.52 -2.50 10.23
C GLU A 27 1.71 -1.40 10.90
N HIS A 28 2.26 -0.75 11.94
CA HIS A 28 1.60 0.35 12.63
C HIS A 28 1.25 1.53 11.70
N HIS A 29 2.12 1.84 10.74
CA HIS A 29 1.83 2.87 9.73
C HIS A 29 0.66 2.47 8.82
N MET A 30 0.52 1.18 8.51
CA MET A 30 -0.49 0.65 7.60
C MET A 30 -1.74 0.11 8.31
N ASP A 31 -1.87 0.35 9.62
CA ASP A 31 -3.02 -0.06 10.41
C ASP A 31 -4.31 0.57 9.85
N PRO A 32 -5.38 -0.24 9.62
CA PRO A 32 -6.61 0.24 8.99
C PRO A 32 -7.51 1.06 9.92
N SER A 33 -7.23 1.12 11.23
CA SER A 33 -8.02 1.83 12.23
C SER A 33 -8.14 3.31 11.89
N SER A 34 -9.26 3.91 12.27
CA SER A 34 -9.57 5.33 12.01
C SER A 34 -9.34 5.71 10.53
N ASN A 35 -9.69 4.80 9.62
CA ASN A 35 -9.49 4.94 8.17
C ASN A 35 -8.03 5.22 7.78
N PHE A 36 -7.09 4.41 8.30
CA PHE A 36 -5.65 4.53 8.00
C PHE A 36 -5.04 5.86 8.50
N CYS A 37 -5.37 6.30 9.71
CA CYS A 37 -4.94 7.61 10.21
C CYS A 37 -3.41 7.77 10.26
N ASN A 38 -2.68 6.74 10.68
CA ASN A 38 -1.22 6.76 10.77
C ASN A 38 -0.57 6.94 9.39
N TYR A 39 -1.01 6.14 8.41
CA TYR A 39 -0.59 6.28 7.02
C TYR A 39 -0.89 7.67 6.48
N ARG A 40 -2.09 8.21 6.73
CA ARG A 40 -2.49 9.54 6.23
C ARG A 40 -1.62 10.65 6.81
N THR A 41 -1.33 10.60 8.11
CA THR A 41 -0.40 11.54 8.77
C THR A 41 1.00 11.43 8.16
N ALA A 42 1.50 10.22 7.93
CA ALA A 42 2.80 10.00 7.30
C ALA A 42 2.86 10.52 5.86
N LEU A 43 1.79 10.32 5.07
CA LEU A 43 1.67 10.84 3.71
C LEU A 43 1.63 12.38 3.69
N GLN A 44 0.88 13.00 4.61
CA GLN A 44 0.85 14.46 4.76
C GLN A 44 2.25 15.01 5.07
N GLY A 45 2.96 14.39 6.01
CA GLY A 45 4.34 14.77 6.32
C GLY A 45 5.28 14.59 5.13
N ALA A 46 5.10 13.52 4.34
CA ALA A 46 5.87 13.31 3.10
C ALA A 46 5.58 14.38 2.04
N ALA A 47 4.31 14.74 1.85
CA ALA A 47 3.90 15.79 0.92
C ALA A 47 4.44 17.18 1.32
N GLN A 48 4.48 17.49 2.62
CA GLN A 48 5.09 18.73 3.09
C GLN A 48 6.60 18.76 2.84
N ARG A 49 7.29 17.66 3.15
CA ARG A 49 8.74 17.54 2.88
C ARG A 49 9.05 17.65 1.39
N SER A 50 8.20 17.13 0.51
CA SER A 50 8.44 17.22 -0.94
C SER A 50 8.31 18.64 -1.48
N GLN A 51 7.43 19.47 -0.90
CA GLN A 51 7.30 20.88 -1.25
C GLN A 51 8.50 21.72 -0.80
N MET A 52 9.11 21.36 0.32
CA MET A 52 10.28 22.03 0.90
C MET A 52 11.62 21.35 0.55
N ALA A 53 11.61 20.41 -0.39
CA ALA A 53 12.74 19.55 -0.69
C ALA A 53 13.93 20.33 -1.27
N HIS A 54 15.12 20.04 -0.76
CA HIS A 54 16.39 20.57 -1.28
C HIS A 54 17.07 19.59 -2.26
N SER A 55 16.59 18.35 -2.32
CA SER A 55 17.06 17.33 -3.26
C SER A 55 15.92 16.73 -4.09
N SER A 56 16.24 16.19 -5.26
CA SER A 56 15.28 15.47 -6.10
C SER A 56 14.73 14.22 -5.40
N ARG A 57 15.50 13.60 -4.50
CA ARG A 57 15.09 12.40 -3.74
C ARG A 57 13.94 12.70 -2.77
N GLU A 58 14.00 13.84 -2.10
CA GLU A 58 12.97 14.26 -1.15
C GLU A 58 11.66 14.68 -1.82
N LYS A 59 11.69 14.96 -3.14
CA LYS A 59 10.49 15.28 -3.92
C LYS A 59 9.59 14.06 -4.19
N ILE A 60 10.11 12.84 -4.04
CA ILE A 60 9.39 11.63 -4.39
C ILE A 60 8.34 11.31 -3.31
N VAL A 61 7.08 11.29 -3.72
CA VAL A 61 5.94 10.85 -2.91
C VAL A 61 5.17 9.82 -3.72
N ILE A 62 5.01 8.62 -3.16
CA ILE A 62 4.24 7.54 -3.79
C ILE A 62 3.12 7.15 -2.82
N PRO A 63 1.88 7.58 -3.05
CA PRO A 63 0.76 7.19 -2.20
C PRO A 63 0.34 5.73 -2.50
N VAL A 64 -0.25 5.08 -1.50
CA VAL A 64 -0.98 3.83 -1.68
C VAL A 64 -2.24 4.12 -2.50
N PHE A 65 -2.18 3.77 -3.78
CA PHE A 65 -3.17 4.18 -4.78
C PHE A 65 -4.60 3.70 -4.49
N ASN A 66 -4.77 2.53 -3.89
CA ASN A 66 -6.11 2.02 -3.54
C ASN A 66 -6.83 2.90 -2.50
N LEU A 67 -6.10 3.49 -1.55
CA LEU A 67 -6.65 4.42 -0.56
C LEU A 67 -7.04 5.74 -1.21
N PHE A 68 -6.21 6.22 -2.14
CA PHE A 68 -6.54 7.40 -2.95
C PHE A 68 -7.83 7.19 -3.75
N ILE A 69 -7.96 6.08 -4.47
CA ILE A 69 -9.19 5.77 -5.23
C ILE A 69 -10.40 5.62 -4.31
N LYS A 70 -10.22 4.98 -3.14
CA LYS A 70 -11.27 4.89 -2.11
C LYS A 70 -11.75 6.27 -1.70
N ASP A 71 -10.86 7.23 -1.49
CA ASP A 71 -11.21 8.60 -1.09
C ASP A 71 -11.97 9.35 -2.19
N ILE A 72 -11.52 9.26 -3.45
CA ILE A 72 -12.22 9.85 -4.60
C ILE A 72 -13.62 9.24 -4.74
N TYR A 73 -13.74 7.92 -4.59
CA TYR A 73 -15.02 7.22 -4.63
C TYR A 73 -15.97 7.73 -3.54
N PHE A 74 -15.51 7.86 -2.29
CA PHE A 74 -16.36 8.38 -1.21
C PHE A 74 -16.76 9.83 -1.43
N LEU A 75 -15.83 10.72 -1.80
CA LEU A 75 -16.16 12.11 -2.15
C LEU A 75 -17.20 12.21 -3.27
N HIS A 76 -17.10 11.33 -4.26
CA HIS A 76 -18.07 11.25 -5.33
C HIS A 76 -19.44 10.76 -4.84
N LYS A 77 -19.47 9.75 -3.96
CA LYS A 77 -20.72 9.10 -3.54
C LYS A 77 -21.52 9.93 -2.53
N ILE A 78 -20.86 10.68 -1.64
CA ILE A 78 -21.53 11.41 -0.54
C ILE A 78 -22.16 12.73 -0.96
N HIS A 79 -21.76 13.29 -2.11
CA HIS A 79 -22.25 14.59 -2.60
C HIS A 79 -23.03 14.41 -3.91
N THR A 80 -24.12 15.15 -4.09
CA THR A 80 -24.87 15.19 -5.35
C THR A 80 -24.11 15.99 -6.42
N ASN A 81 -24.28 15.62 -7.70
CA ASN A 81 -23.70 16.37 -8.83
C ASN A 81 -24.35 17.76 -9.01
N HIS A 82 -25.62 17.88 -8.61
CA HIS A 82 -26.39 19.11 -8.68
C HIS A 82 -26.90 19.51 -7.29
N LEU A 83 -26.98 20.81 -7.05
CA LEU A 83 -27.64 21.40 -5.90
C LEU A 83 -29.17 21.28 -6.04
N PRO A 84 -29.97 21.48 -4.97
CA PRO A 84 -31.44 21.42 -5.04
C PRO A 84 -32.07 22.37 -6.06
N ASN A 85 -31.37 23.46 -6.42
CA ASN A 85 -31.79 24.42 -7.44
C ASN A 85 -31.43 24.00 -8.88
N GLY A 86 -30.92 22.78 -9.08
CA GLY A 86 -30.52 22.24 -10.39
C GLY A 86 -29.13 22.67 -10.88
N GLN A 87 -28.47 23.63 -10.23
CA GLN A 87 -27.12 24.07 -10.60
C GLN A 87 -26.06 23.02 -10.27
N ILE A 88 -24.95 23.04 -11.00
CA ILE A 88 -23.80 22.15 -10.76
C ILE A 88 -23.23 22.40 -9.36
N ASN A 89 -22.98 21.33 -8.61
CA ASN A 89 -22.31 21.39 -7.31
C ASN A 89 -20.80 21.56 -7.49
N PHE A 90 -20.35 22.78 -7.80
CA PHE A 90 -18.92 23.07 -8.00
C PHE A 90 -18.04 22.71 -6.80
N LYS A 91 -18.57 22.77 -5.57
CA LYS A 91 -17.82 22.38 -4.37
C LYS A 91 -17.37 20.91 -4.44
N LYS A 92 -18.26 20.00 -4.82
CA LYS A 92 -17.95 18.58 -5.00
C LYS A 92 -16.81 18.38 -6.00
N PHE A 93 -16.94 18.98 -7.18
CA PHE A 93 -15.95 18.83 -8.25
C PHE A 93 -14.61 19.48 -7.89
N TRP A 94 -14.64 20.60 -7.17
CA TRP A 94 -13.43 21.25 -6.67
C TRP A 94 -12.68 20.38 -5.64
N GLU A 95 -13.38 19.76 -4.69
CA GLU A 95 -12.77 18.85 -3.71
C GLU A 95 -12.12 17.63 -4.37
N ILE A 96 -12.80 17.03 -5.36
CA ILE A 96 -12.25 15.93 -6.16
C ILE A 96 -11.04 16.40 -6.96
N SER A 97 -11.15 17.55 -7.63
CA SER A 97 -10.06 18.14 -8.42
C SER A 97 -8.83 18.40 -7.57
N ARG A 98 -9.00 18.88 -6.33
CA ARG A 98 -7.89 19.13 -5.40
C ARG A 98 -7.10 17.85 -5.10
N GLN A 99 -7.79 16.75 -4.80
CA GLN A 99 -7.12 15.48 -4.54
C GLN A 99 -6.40 14.93 -5.78
N ILE A 100 -7.01 15.04 -6.96
CA ILE A 100 -6.39 14.62 -8.21
C ILE A 100 -5.16 15.47 -8.53
N HIS A 101 -5.21 16.77 -8.25
CA HIS A 101 -4.09 17.69 -8.49
C HIS A 101 -2.83 17.30 -7.71
N ASP A 102 -2.95 16.96 -6.43
CA ASP A 102 -1.81 16.50 -5.62
C ASP A 102 -1.17 15.24 -6.22
N PHE A 103 -2.00 14.26 -6.63
CA PHE A 103 -1.52 13.03 -7.26
C PHE A 103 -0.82 13.29 -8.61
N VAL A 104 -1.39 14.16 -9.45
CA VAL A 104 -0.79 14.55 -10.74
C VAL A 104 0.56 15.22 -10.52
N THR A 105 0.66 16.08 -9.50
CA THR A 105 1.92 16.75 -9.13
C THR A 105 2.99 15.72 -8.76
N TRP A 106 2.67 14.75 -7.91
CA TRP A 106 3.63 13.69 -7.53
C TRP A 106 4.03 12.80 -8.70
N LYS A 107 3.10 12.51 -9.63
CA LYS A 107 3.38 11.71 -10.83
C LYS A 107 4.36 12.40 -11.79
N GLN A 108 4.40 13.73 -11.83
CA GLN A 108 5.29 14.50 -12.70
C GLN A 108 6.73 14.58 -12.18
N VAL A 109 6.99 14.17 -10.93
CA VAL A 109 8.34 14.18 -10.36
C VAL A 109 9.20 13.14 -11.07
N GLU A 110 10.34 13.58 -11.60
CA GLU A 110 11.33 12.68 -12.20
C GLU A 110 11.98 11.82 -11.11
N CYS A 111 12.02 10.51 -11.35
CA CYS A 111 12.64 9.55 -10.44
C CYS A 111 14.18 9.72 -10.47
N PRO A 112 14.82 10.10 -9.35
CA PRO A 112 16.26 10.35 -9.32
C PRO A 112 17.10 9.09 -9.12
N PHE A 113 16.48 7.91 -9.11
CA PHE A 113 17.15 6.64 -8.91
C PHE A 113 17.53 6.02 -10.25
N GLU A 114 18.79 5.59 -10.36
CA GLU A 114 19.28 4.91 -11.55
C GLU A 114 18.55 3.58 -11.76
N LYS A 115 18.37 3.22 -13.04
CA LYS A 115 17.73 1.97 -13.44
C LYS A 115 18.79 0.89 -13.60
N ASP A 116 18.81 -0.08 -12.69
CA ASP A 116 19.59 -1.30 -12.86
C ASP A 116 18.80 -2.30 -13.71
N ARG A 117 19.32 -2.63 -14.90
CA ARG A 117 18.66 -3.54 -15.86
C ARG A 117 18.53 -4.98 -15.34
N LYS A 118 19.48 -5.46 -14.53
CA LYS A 118 19.44 -6.82 -13.98
C LYS A 118 18.35 -6.91 -12.91
N ILE A 119 18.30 -5.93 -12.01
CA ILE A 119 17.24 -5.84 -10.99
C ILE A 119 15.87 -5.70 -11.67
N GLN A 120 15.75 -4.83 -12.67
CA GLN A 120 14.51 -4.64 -13.41
C GLN A 120 14.06 -5.94 -14.10
N SER A 121 14.98 -6.63 -14.78
CA SER A 121 14.68 -7.92 -15.42
C SER A 121 14.19 -8.93 -14.40
N TYR A 122 14.88 -9.08 -13.27
CA TYR A 122 14.47 -9.99 -12.21
C TYR A 122 13.06 -9.66 -11.69
N LEU A 123 12.79 -8.39 -11.36
CA LEU A 123 11.47 -7.98 -10.83
C LEU A 123 10.32 -8.20 -11.83
N LEU A 124 10.58 -8.11 -13.13
CA LEU A 124 9.57 -8.31 -14.18
C LEU A 124 9.34 -9.78 -14.55
N THR A 125 10.33 -10.65 -14.31
CA THR A 125 10.26 -12.06 -14.72
C THR A 125 10.26 -13.04 -13.55
N ALA A 126 10.32 -12.56 -12.30
CA ALA A 126 10.25 -13.41 -11.13
C ALA A 126 8.93 -14.21 -11.13
N PRO A 127 8.96 -15.51 -10.81
CA PRO A 127 7.77 -16.35 -10.81
C PRO A 127 6.77 -15.85 -9.76
N ILE A 128 5.50 -15.75 -10.16
CA ILE A 128 4.39 -15.43 -9.26
C ILE A 128 3.69 -16.75 -8.93
N TYR A 129 3.67 -17.10 -7.65
CA TYR A 129 3.00 -18.29 -7.16
C TYR A 129 1.50 -18.03 -6.99
N SER A 130 0.67 -19.03 -7.29
CA SER A 130 -0.73 -19.02 -6.87
C SER A 130 -0.83 -19.13 -5.35
N GLU A 131 -2.01 -18.86 -4.80
CA GLU A 131 -2.25 -19.00 -3.36
C GLU A 131 -2.02 -20.45 -2.91
N GLU A 132 -2.50 -21.42 -3.68
CA GLU A 132 -2.31 -22.85 -3.42
C GLU A 132 -0.83 -23.23 -3.44
N ALA A 133 -0.08 -22.75 -4.44
CA ALA A 133 1.34 -23.03 -4.55
C ALA A 133 2.15 -22.42 -3.39
N LEU A 134 1.75 -21.23 -2.89
CA LEU A 134 2.34 -20.63 -1.69
C LEU A 134 2.08 -21.46 -0.43
N PHE A 135 0.87 -22.01 -0.28
CA PHE A 135 0.55 -22.88 0.84
C PHE A 135 1.32 -24.20 0.80
N ILE A 136 1.44 -24.83 -0.38
CA ILE A 136 2.25 -26.04 -0.57
C ILE A 136 3.70 -25.74 -0.15
N ALA A 137 4.31 -24.69 -0.71
CA ALA A 137 5.68 -24.31 -0.39
C ALA A 137 5.87 -23.97 1.11
N SER A 138 4.87 -23.36 1.75
CA SER A 138 4.89 -23.06 3.18
C SER A 138 4.95 -24.32 4.04
N PHE A 139 4.10 -25.31 3.76
CA PHE A 139 4.06 -26.57 4.50
C PHE A 139 5.27 -27.47 4.20
N GLU A 140 5.80 -27.44 2.99
CA GLU A 140 7.07 -28.10 2.65
C GLU A 140 8.25 -27.49 3.41
N SER A 141 8.22 -26.17 3.65
CA SER A 141 9.27 -25.45 4.40
C SER A 141 9.16 -25.67 5.91
N GLU A 142 7.95 -25.54 6.47
CA GLU A 142 7.64 -25.82 7.87
C GLU A 142 6.33 -26.60 7.96
N GLY A 143 6.44 -27.90 8.26
CA GLY A 143 5.28 -28.79 8.38
C GLY A 143 4.23 -28.32 9.41
N PRO A 144 3.04 -28.93 9.41
CA PRO A 144 1.93 -28.50 10.25
C PRO A 144 2.26 -28.63 11.75
N GLU A 145 1.99 -27.59 12.52
CA GLU A 145 2.31 -27.53 13.95
C GLU A 145 1.18 -28.06 14.84
N ASN A 146 -0.07 -28.03 14.35
CA ASN A 146 -1.25 -28.43 15.10
C ASN A 146 -2.22 -29.27 14.26
N HIS A 147 -3.26 -29.80 14.89
CA HIS A 147 -4.26 -30.64 14.22
C HIS A 147 -5.02 -29.91 13.12
N MET A 148 -5.35 -28.63 13.30
CA MET A 148 -6.06 -27.84 12.29
C MET A 148 -5.22 -27.69 11.01
N GLU A 149 -3.92 -27.43 11.15
CA GLU A 149 -3.02 -27.34 10.01
C GLU A 149 -2.78 -28.69 9.33
N LYS A 150 -2.78 -29.79 10.09
CA LYS A 150 -2.71 -31.14 9.51
C LYS A 150 -3.92 -31.47 8.64
N ASP A 151 -5.09 -30.93 8.99
CA ASP A 151 -6.31 -31.10 8.20
C ASP A 151 -6.29 -30.21 6.95
N SER A 152 -5.77 -28.98 7.04
CA SER A 152 -5.59 -28.09 5.88
C SER A 152 -4.48 -28.51 4.91
N TRP A 153 -3.57 -29.39 5.34
CA TRP A 153 -2.49 -29.93 4.50
C TRP A 153 -2.93 -31.12 3.62
N LYS A 154 -4.01 -31.82 4.00
CA LYS A 154 -4.54 -32.97 3.26
C LYS A 154 -5.40 -32.54 2.08
#